data_AF-A0AAW9IH97-F1
#
_entry.id   AF-A0AAW9IH97-F1
#
_cell.length_a   1.000
_cell.length_b   1.000
_cell.length_c   1.000
_cell.angle_alpha   90.00
_cell.angle_beta   90.00
_cell.angle_gamma   90.00
#
_symmetry.space_group_name_H-M   'P 1'
#
loop_
_entity.id
_entity.type
_entity.pdbx_description
1 polymer ?
#
loop_
_entity_poly.entity_id
_entity_poly.type
_entity_poly.pdbx_seq_one_letter_code
_entity_poly.pdbx_strand_id
1 'polypeptide(L)'
;FAVNTKMLNPIDRYSIKEITLNSYQGQLDLLIEDIKDKKSKGYKTIILSGTRTRGERLVNTLRDREIESSYREDIKSIEFGEVVITFGYLLKGFEYPDLKLCIISDKDVFGEAKRKISRKASARKGIAKIKSFAELKLGDYVVHAN
;
A
#
# COMPACT_ATOMS: atom_id res chain seq x y z
N PHE A 1 -3.19 34.97 -4.25
CA PHE A 1 -2.99 34.75 -2.80
C PHE A 1 -1.49 34.67 -2.50
N ALA A 2 -0.82 35.80 -2.34
CA ALA A 2 0.58 35.84 -1.89
C ALA A 2 0.55 36.03 -0.37
N VAL A 3 0.68 34.92 0.37
CA VAL A 3 0.68 34.97 1.84
C VAL A 3 2.05 35.43 2.30
N ASN A 4 2.04 36.57 2.99
CA ASN A 4 3.16 37.28 3.57
C ASN A 4 3.96 36.38 4.53
N THR A 5 4.98 35.69 4.02
CA THR A 5 5.83 34.76 4.79
C THR A 5 6.96 35.47 5.54
N LYS A 6 7.06 36.81 5.46
CA LYS A 6 8.12 37.59 6.10
C LYS A 6 8.13 37.53 7.63
N MET A 7 7.06 37.09 8.30
CA MET A 7 6.99 37.03 9.77
C MET A 7 7.52 35.73 10.39
N LEU A 8 7.80 34.68 9.61
CA LEU A 8 8.26 33.40 10.15
C LEU A 8 9.46 32.90 9.33
N ASN A 9 10.62 33.50 9.58
CA ASN A 9 11.88 32.93 9.09
C ASN A 9 12.28 31.76 10.01
N PRO A 10 12.54 30.57 9.46
CA PRO A 10 13.01 29.45 10.26
C PRO A 10 14.38 29.79 10.86
N ILE A 11 14.56 29.48 12.15
CA ILE A 11 15.83 29.64 12.86
C ILE A 11 16.89 28.75 12.20
N ASP A 12 16.53 27.50 11.93
CA ASP A 12 17.34 26.52 11.22
C ASP A 12 16.51 25.75 10.20
N ARG A 13 17.17 25.33 9.12
CA ARG A 13 16.53 24.55 8.05
C ARG A 13 17.34 23.28 7.82
N TYR A 14 16.75 22.13 8.16
CA TYR A 14 17.32 20.82 7.89
C TYR A 14 16.64 20.20 6.68
N SER A 15 17.42 19.59 5.80
CA SER A 15 16.92 18.86 4.63
C SER A 15 17.20 17.38 4.81
N ILE A 16 16.13 16.60 4.89
CA ILE A 16 16.19 15.14 4.97
C ILE A 16 15.87 14.60 3.57
N LYS A 17 16.82 13.91 2.96
CA LYS A 17 16.65 13.32 1.62
C LYS A 17 16.09 11.91 1.73
N GLU A 18 14.77 11.79 1.79
CA GLU A 18 14.08 10.51 1.67
C GLU A 18 13.69 10.21 0.22
N ILE A 19 13.57 8.92 -0.10
CA ILE A 19 13.03 8.45 -1.36
C ILE A 19 11.72 7.73 -1.04
N THR A 20 10.61 8.22 -1.59
CA THR A 20 9.31 7.55 -1.42
C THR A 20 9.30 6.23 -2.19
N LEU A 21 8.84 5.15 -1.54
CA LEU A 21 8.72 3.85 -2.19
C LEU A 21 7.50 3.83 -3.12
N ASN A 22 7.64 3.04 -4.19
CA ASN A 22 6.50 2.68 -5.02
C ASN A 22 5.67 1.61 -4.31
N SER A 23 4.36 1.69 -4.47
CA SER A 23 3.48 0.68 -3.89
C SER A 23 3.59 -0.64 -4.65
N TYR A 24 3.74 -1.75 -3.94
CA TYR A 24 3.70 -3.09 -4.55
C TYR A 24 2.27 -3.52 -4.91
N GLN A 25 1.24 -2.73 -4.55
CA GLN A 25 -0.18 -3.01 -4.85
C GLN A 25 -0.66 -4.40 -4.39
N GLY A 26 -0.06 -4.96 -3.35
CA GLY A 26 -0.36 -6.32 -2.88
C GLY A 26 0.31 -7.44 -3.70
N GLN A 27 1.17 -7.12 -4.66
CA GLN A 27 1.96 -8.09 -5.41
C GLN A 27 3.14 -8.54 -4.54
N LEU A 28 2.93 -9.64 -3.82
CA LEU A 28 3.87 -10.14 -2.82
C LEU A 28 5.22 -10.54 -3.42
N ASP A 29 5.26 -11.05 -4.65
CA ASP A 29 6.51 -11.46 -5.30
C ASP A 29 7.42 -10.25 -5.56
N LEU A 30 6.88 -9.10 -5.99
CA LEU A 30 7.66 -7.87 -6.16
C LEU A 30 8.22 -7.37 -4.82
N LEU A 31 7.41 -7.45 -3.76
CA LEU A 31 7.87 -7.11 -2.40
C LEU A 31 9.02 -8.00 -1.95
N ILE A 32 8.93 -9.31 -2.20
CA ILE A 32 9.97 -10.30 -1.85
C ILE A 32 11.27 -10.01 -2.59
N GLU A 33 11.21 -9.74 -3.90
CA GLU A 33 12.39 -9.40 -4.70
C GLU A 33 13.07 -8.14 -4.17
N ASP A 34 12.31 -7.08 -3.89
CA ASP A 34 12.86 -5.84 -3.36
C ASP A 34 13.45 -6.04 -1.96
N ILE A 35 12.78 -6.79 -1.07
CA ILE A 35 13.35 -7.12 0.26
C ILE A 35 14.69 -7.86 0.12
N LYS A 36 14.82 -8.81 -0.82
CA LYS A 36 16.08 -9.53 -1.07
C LYS A 36 17.18 -8.58 -1.54
N ASP A 37 16.85 -7.69 -2.48
CA ASP A 37 17.77 -6.65 -2.95
C ASP A 37 18.21 -5.74 -1.79
N LYS A 38 17.27 -5.18 -1.02
CA LYS A 38 17.54 -4.34 0.15
C LYS A 38 18.40 -5.07 1.19
N LYS A 39 18.08 -6.33 1.50
CA LYS A 39 18.87 -7.16 2.41
C LYS A 39 20.31 -7.34 1.92
N SER A 40 20.51 -7.64 0.64
CA SER A 40 21.86 -7.78 0.06
C SER A 40 22.67 -6.48 0.06
N LYS A 41 22.00 -5.33 -0.05
CA LYS A 41 22.59 -3.98 0.07
C LYS A 41 22.84 -3.56 1.54
N GLY A 42 22.42 -4.39 2.49
CA GLY A 42 22.56 -4.17 3.93
C GLY A 42 21.57 -3.15 4.49
N TYR A 43 20.38 -3.01 3.90
CA TYR A 43 19.35 -2.15 4.46
C TYR A 43 18.74 -2.74 5.73
N LYS A 44 18.46 -1.87 6.69
CA LYS A 44 17.60 -2.10 7.84
C LYS A 44 16.17 -1.96 7.36
N THR A 45 15.44 -3.07 7.23
CA THR A 45 14.11 -3.07 6.62
C THR A 45 13.05 -3.24 7.69
N ILE A 46 12.15 -2.27 7.81
CA ILE A 46 10.97 -2.32 8.67
C ILE A 46 9.74 -2.48 7.78
N ILE A 47 8.88 -3.43 8.09
CA ILE A 47 7.62 -3.64 7.40
C ILE A 47 6.47 -3.46 8.38
N LEU A 48 5.61 -2.51 8.09
CA LEU A 48 4.39 -2.30 8.86
C LEU A 48 3.31 -3.24 8.36
N SER A 49 2.65 -3.93 9.30
CA SER A 49 1.66 -4.96 8.96
C SER A 49 0.21 -4.54 9.22
N GLY A 50 0.00 -3.38 9.85
CA GLY A 50 -1.28 -2.90 10.35
C GLY A 50 -1.81 -3.70 11.55
N THR A 51 -1.92 -5.03 11.44
CA THR A 51 -2.35 -5.91 12.54
C THR A 51 -1.33 -7.00 12.82
N ARG A 52 -1.20 -7.39 14.10
CA ARG A 52 -0.30 -8.45 14.54
C ARG A 52 -0.47 -9.76 13.76
N THR A 53 -1.69 -10.24 13.61
CA THR A 53 -1.98 -11.49 12.87
C THR A 53 -1.54 -11.41 11.41
N ARG A 54 -1.64 -10.25 10.75
CA ARG A 54 -1.12 -10.07 9.39
C ARG A 54 0.41 -10.09 9.37
N GLY A 55 1.04 -9.47 10.37
CA GLY A 55 2.49 -9.47 10.53
C GLY A 55 3.06 -10.88 10.75
N GLU A 56 2.48 -11.66 11.65
CA GLU A 56 2.90 -13.05 11.91
C GLU A 56 2.73 -13.93 10.66
N ARG A 57 1.65 -13.75 9.90
CA ARG A 57 1.45 -14.43 8.61
C ARG A 57 2.53 -14.04 7.60
N LEU A 58 2.86 -12.75 7.52
CA LEU A 58 3.89 -12.25 6.61
C LEU A 58 5.28 -12.82 6.96
N VAL A 59 5.62 -12.92 8.25
CA VAL A 59 6.88 -13.57 8.69
C VAL A 59 6.97 -14.99 8.13
N ASN A 60 5.90 -15.78 8.26
CA ASN A 60 5.89 -17.15 7.73
C ASN A 60 6.08 -17.16 6.22
N THR A 61 5.36 -16.29 5.49
CA THR A 61 5.50 -16.21 4.03
C THR A 61 6.89 -15.78 3.57
N LEU A 62 7.54 -14.85 4.28
CA LEU A 62 8.92 -14.46 3.98
C LEU A 62 9.88 -15.63 4.26
N ARG A 63 9.68 -16.37 5.35
CA ARG A 63 10.51 -17.54 5.71
C ARG A 63 10.41 -18.66 4.67
N ASP A 64 9.22 -18.95 4.16
CA ASP A 64 9.00 -19.92 3.09
C ASP A 64 9.72 -19.54 1.78
N ARG A 65 10.12 -18.28 1.65
CA ARG A 65 10.84 -17.71 0.50
C ARG A 65 12.33 -17.44 0.81
N GLU A 66 12.82 -18.06 1.88
CA GLU A 66 14.20 -18.00 2.37
C GLU A 66 14.64 -16.59 2.84
N ILE A 67 13.66 -15.76 3.26
CA ILE A 67 13.94 -14.45 3.86
C ILE A 67 13.78 -14.58 5.37
N GLU A 68 14.90 -14.58 6.07
CA GLU A 68 14.91 -14.47 7.54
C GLU A 68 14.31 -13.12 7.96
N SER A 69 13.23 -13.19 8.74
CA SER A 69 12.49 -12.06 9.28
C SER A 69 11.92 -12.38 10.66
N SER A 70 11.67 -11.35 11.47
CA SER A 70 11.06 -11.50 12.81
C SER A 70 9.95 -10.49 13.05
N TYR A 71 8.91 -10.90 13.79
CA TYR A 71 7.89 -9.99 14.29
C TYR A 71 8.33 -9.41 15.64
N ARG A 72 8.27 -8.09 15.80
CA ARG A 72 8.59 -7.39 17.06
C ARG A 72 7.51 -6.38 17.40
N GLU A 73 7.04 -6.38 18.65
CA GLU A 73 6.11 -5.35 19.13
C GLU A 73 6.83 -4.04 19.46
N ASP A 74 8.07 -4.12 19.94
CA ASP A 74 8.92 -2.97 20.24
C ASP A 74 10.24 -3.10 19.46
N ILE A 75 10.60 -2.03 18.75
CA ILE A 75 11.81 -1.96 17.92
C ILE A 75 12.80 -1.02 18.62
N LYS A 76 13.72 -1.60 19.39
CA LYS A 76 14.81 -0.85 20.03
C LYS A 76 15.99 -0.60 19.09
N SER A 77 16.34 -1.60 18.31
CA SER A 77 17.42 -1.55 17.33
C SER A 77 17.16 -2.53 16.19
N ILE A 78 17.78 -2.25 15.05
CA ILE A 78 17.77 -3.09 13.85
C ILE A 78 19.18 -3.14 13.29
N GLU A 79 19.62 -4.35 12.99
CA GLU A 79 20.92 -4.63 12.40
C GLU A 79 20.90 -4.47 10.87
N PHE A 80 22.06 -4.19 10.27
CA PHE A 80 22.15 -4.07 8.81
C PHE A 80 21.78 -5.39 8.12
N GLY A 81 20.91 -5.33 7.11
CA GLY A 81 20.39 -6.52 6.42
C GLY A 81 19.27 -7.24 7.18
N GLU A 82 18.86 -6.75 8.34
CA GLU A 82 17.77 -7.32 9.11
C GLU A 82 16.40 -6.85 8.57
N VAL A 83 15.45 -7.79 8.55
CA VAL A 83 14.06 -7.54 8.17
C VAL A 83 13.17 -7.74 9.40
N VAL A 84 12.56 -6.65 9.86
CA VAL A 84 11.67 -6.64 11.03
C VAL A 84 10.26 -6.28 10.59
N ILE A 85 9.29 -7.06 11.05
CA ILE A 85 7.87 -6.78 10.84
C ILE A 85 7.28 -6.31 12.18
N THR A 86 6.45 -5.27 12.15
CA THR A 86 5.76 -4.78 13.35
C THR A 86 4.34 -4.33 13.05
N PHE A 87 3.57 -4.02 14.10
CA PHE A 87 2.25 -3.42 13.95
C PHE A 87 2.38 -1.93 13.61
N GLY A 88 1.40 -1.37 12.92
CA GLY A 88 1.40 0.04 12.56
C GLY A 88 0.88 0.30 11.16
N TYR A 89 0.57 1.56 10.90
CA TYR A 89 -0.04 2.01 9.66
C TYR A 89 0.75 3.18 9.10
N LEU A 90 1.03 3.15 7.80
CA LEU A 90 1.70 4.24 7.12
C LEU A 90 1.06 4.45 5.75
N LEU A 91 0.96 5.70 5.32
CA LEU A 91 0.30 6.02 4.06
C LEU A 91 1.15 5.61 2.84
N LYS A 92 2.47 5.83 2.92
CA LYS A 92 3.45 5.48 1.90
C LYS A 92 4.76 5.08 2.59
N GLY A 93 5.35 3.97 2.15
CA GLY A 93 6.70 3.62 2.53
C GLY A 93 7.72 4.62 1.98
N PHE A 94 8.90 4.63 2.59
CA PHE A 94 10.03 5.44 2.17
C PHE A 94 11.34 4.76 2.56
N GLU A 95 12.42 5.18 1.92
CA GLU A 95 13.76 4.80 2.29
C GLU A 95 14.64 6.02 2.56
N TYR A 96 15.63 5.79 3.41
CA TYR A 96 16.66 6.75 3.73
C TYR A 96 18.03 6.13 3.42
N PRO A 97 18.55 6.33 2.20
CA PRO A 97 19.76 5.64 1.72
C PRO A 97 20.98 5.88 2.60
N ASP A 98 21.12 7.10 3.14
CA ASP A 98 22.25 7.49 3.99
C ASP A 98 22.33 6.65 5.28
N LEU A 99 21.18 6.27 5.86
CA LEU A 99 21.11 5.35 7.01
C LEU A 99 20.90 3.89 6.62
N LYS A 100 20.83 3.60 5.31
CA LYS A 100 20.37 2.32 4.77
C LYS A 100 19.09 1.83 5.44
N LEU A 101 18.12 2.73 5.64
CA LEU A 101 16.85 2.41 6.28
C LEU A 101 15.76 2.30 5.21
N CYS A 102 14.94 1.27 5.29
CA CYS A 102 13.77 1.10 4.43
C CYS A 102 12.54 0.84 5.30
N ILE A 103 11.49 1.65 5.16
CA ILE A 103 10.22 1.48 5.85
C ILE A 103 9.14 1.20 4.81
N ILE A 104 8.61 -0.01 4.83
CA ILE A 104 7.55 -0.47 3.93
C ILE A 104 6.21 -0.35 4.65
N SER A 105 5.23 0.29 4.02
CA SER A 105 3.91 0.48 4.63
C SER A 105 3.03 -0.77 4.53
N ASP A 106 2.04 -0.86 5.40
CA ASP A 106 1.03 -1.91 5.36
C ASP A 106 0.20 -1.87 4.07
N LYS A 107 -0.04 -0.66 3.54
CA LYS A 107 -0.72 -0.47 2.26
C LYS A 107 0.11 -0.95 1.09
N ASP A 108 1.43 -0.78 1.13
CA ASP A 108 2.31 -1.24 0.06
C ASP A 108 2.34 -2.78 0.03
N VAL A 109 2.35 -3.42 1.21
CA VAL A 109 2.35 -4.88 1.35
C VAL A 109 1.01 -5.52 1.00
N PHE A 110 -0.10 -4.98 1.50
CA PHE A 110 -1.43 -5.63 1.41
C PHE A 110 -2.36 -4.98 0.39
N GLY A 111 -1.93 -3.89 -0.25
CA GLY A 111 -2.77 -3.05 -1.10
C GLY A 111 -3.79 -2.25 -0.30
N GLU A 112 -4.43 -1.29 -0.96
CA GLU A 112 -5.61 -0.67 -0.38
C GLU A 112 -6.76 -1.68 -0.39
N ALA A 113 -7.37 -1.91 0.77
CA ALA A 113 -8.65 -2.58 0.83
C ALA A 113 -9.58 -1.82 -0.13
N LYS A 114 -9.96 -2.44 -1.26
CA LYS A 114 -11.00 -1.91 -2.13
C LYS A 114 -12.19 -1.67 -1.22
N ARG A 115 -12.45 -0.42 -0.84
CA ARG A 115 -13.72 -0.06 -0.24
C ARG A 115 -14.72 -0.49 -1.30
N LYS A 116 -15.42 -1.59 -1.08
CA LYS A 116 -16.64 -1.88 -1.83
C LYS A 116 -17.46 -0.63 -1.59
N ILE A 117 -17.50 0.26 -2.58
CA ILE A 117 -18.52 1.27 -2.67
C ILE A 117 -19.78 0.42 -2.65
N SER A 118 -20.41 0.34 -1.48
CA SER A 118 -21.76 -0.17 -1.37
C SER A 118 -22.53 0.76 -2.28
N ARG A 119 -22.76 0.33 -3.52
CA ARG A 119 -23.84 0.90 -4.32
C ARG A 119 -25.05 0.60 -3.47
N LYS A 120 -25.48 1.57 -2.65
CA LYS A 120 -26.83 1.58 -2.09
C LYS A 120 -27.69 1.29 -3.31
N ALA A 121 -28.29 0.10 -3.33
CA ALA A 121 -29.34 -0.19 -4.29
C ALA A 121 -30.42 0.83 -3.94
N SER A 122 -30.42 1.95 -4.65
CA SER A 122 -31.61 2.78 -4.75
C SER A 122 -32.64 1.84 -5.35
N ALA A 123 -33.48 1.27 -4.49
CA ALA A 123 -34.70 0.62 -4.89
C ALA A 123 -35.59 1.71 -5.53
N ARG A 124 -35.33 2.03 -6.80
CA ARG A 124 -36.36 2.59 -7.65
C ARG A 124 -37.32 1.46 -7.90
N LYS A 125 -38.45 1.53 -7.19
CA LYS A 125 -39.70 0.87 -7.55
C LYS A 125 -39.88 0.98 -9.07
N GLY A 126 -40.08 -0.17 -9.72
CA GLY A 126 -40.53 -0.24 -11.10
C GLY A 126 -39.43 -0.26 -12.14
N ILE A 127 -38.75 -1.39 -12.28
CA ILE A 127 -38.62 -2.14 -13.55
C ILE A 127 -38.19 -3.53 -13.13
N ALA A 128 -39.12 -4.47 -13.24
CA ALA A 128 -38.82 -5.88 -13.10
C ALA A 128 -37.70 -6.24 -14.08
N LYS A 129 -36.70 -6.99 -13.59
CA LYS A 129 -35.64 -7.59 -14.39
C LYS A 129 -36.27 -8.30 -15.60
N ILE A 130 -36.10 -7.75 -16.80
CA ILE A 130 -36.44 -8.46 -18.03
C ILE A 130 -35.34 -9.52 -18.22
N LYS A 131 -35.63 -10.73 -17.76
CA LYS A 131 -35.01 -11.96 -18.26
C LYS A 131 -35.65 -12.22 -19.62
N SER A 132 -34.84 -12.59 -20.60
CA SER A 132 -35.20 -13.06 -21.95
C SER A 132 -35.02 -12.01 -23.05
N PHE A 133 -34.08 -12.32 -23.94
CA PHE A 133 -33.72 -11.64 -25.19
C PHE A 133 -34.73 -11.89 -26.33
N ALA A 134 -36.01 -12.06 -26.01
CA ALA A 134 -37.04 -12.35 -26.99
C ALA A 134 -38.24 -11.44 -26.76
N GLU A 135 -38.26 -10.30 -27.47
CA GLU A 135 -39.43 -9.61 -28.01
C GLU A 135 -39.02 -8.21 -28.50
N LEU A 136 -38.20 -8.17 -29.56
CA LEU A 136 -38.16 -7.01 -30.46
C LEU A 136 -39.39 -7.09 -31.36
N LYS A 137 -40.26 -6.07 -31.32
CA LYS A 137 -41.32 -5.89 -32.33
C LYS A 137 -40.79 -4.94 -33.42
N LEU A 138 -41.16 -5.21 -34.67
CA LEU A 138 -40.85 -4.32 -35.80
C LEU A 138 -41.40 -2.91 -35.52
N GLY A 139 -40.52 -1.91 -35.41
CA GLY A 139 -40.93 -0.52 -35.27
C GLY A 139 -39.97 0.42 -34.54
N ASP A 140 -38.99 -0.09 -33.79
CA ASP A 140 -38.12 0.77 -32.97
C ASP A 140 -36.88 1.29 -33.73
N TYR A 141 -36.74 2.61 -33.81
CA TYR A 141 -35.63 3.33 -34.44
C TYR A 141 -34.35 3.28 -33.58
N VAL A 142 -33.23 2.88 -34.17
CA VAL A 142 -31.91 2.88 -33.52
C VAL A 142 -31.06 4.01 -34.10
N VAL A 143 -30.56 4.92 -33.26
CA VAL A 143 -29.52 5.89 -33.65
C VAL A 143 -28.21 5.52 -32.96
N HIS A 144 -27.19 5.27 -33.75
CA HIS A 144 -25.81 5.18 -33.28
C HIS A 144 -25.20 6.59 -33.29
N ALA A 145 -24.60 7.00 -32.18
CA ALA A 145 -23.67 8.11 -32.15
C ALA A 145 -22.30 7.56 -31.71
N ASN A 146 -21.28 7.92 -32.48
CA ASN A 146 -19.86 7.53 -32.35
C ASN A 146 -19.21 8.12 -31.08
#